data_AF-I4B9Z1-F1
#
_entry.id   AF-I4B9Z1-F1
#
_cell.length_a   1.000
_cell.length_b   1.000
_cell.length_c   1.000
_cell.angle_alpha   90.00
_cell.angle_beta   90.00
_cell.angle_gamma   90.00
#
_symmetry.space_group_name_H-M   'P 1'
#
loop_
_entity.id
_entity.type
_entity.pdbx_description
1 polymer ?
#
loop_
_entity_poly.entity_id
_entity_poly.type
_entity_poly.pdbx_seq_one_letter_code
_entity_poly.pdbx_strand_id
1 'polypeptide(L)'
;MYLSFPDMSYIKGFYGYYNMPGNGQRRHDVSLFQKENTFITDHDIKFSWHPDGECHFSQDGKIITTVRKQVSTPENYFGHLFTWTAFNLKDFSQTENLKYLSRTSKRQKTLNCNLNLGTTHGINMVGHWYDKDRYYAAMKQNFANGIVGPTLTEKREEENGHTRDIGHFLLSQPATSPFHSKLLDLVVYERTDATQSSFNDYFFFGGFDKPEIALNPNKPTSALYFFYTNNPDSDIDQLSKRLDSRDLQ
;
A
#
# COMPACT_ATOMS: atom_id res chain seq x y z
N MET A 1 9.37 0.99 -9.16
CA MET A 1 7.93 0.74 -9.08
C MET A 1 7.25 2.06 -8.76
N TYR A 2 6.14 2.36 -9.42
CA TYR A 2 5.33 3.53 -9.14
C TYR A 2 3.93 3.06 -8.76
N LEU A 3 3.43 3.54 -7.64
CA LEU A 3 2.08 3.28 -7.14
C LEU A 3 1.35 4.62 -7.09
N SER A 4 0.22 4.69 -7.76
CA SER A 4 -0.68 5.82 -7.72
C SER A 4 -2.03 5.32 -7.22
N PHE A 5 -2.67 6.14 -6.39
CA PHE A 5 -3.93 5.82 -5.76
C PHE A 5 -5.05 6.57 -6.47
N PRO A 6 -6.32 6.11 -6.32
CA PRO A 6 -7.45 6.81 -6.91
C PRO A 6 -7.53 8.27 -6.44
N ASP A 7 -7.73 9.19 -7.39
CA ASP A 7 -7.99 10.61 -7.15
C ASP A 7 -9.35 10.77 -6.47
N MET A 8 -9.39 11.55 -5.39
CA MET A 8 -10.63 12.07 -4.84
C MET A 8 -10.54 13.56 -4.55
N SER A 9 -11.31 14.30 -5.34
CA SER A 9 -11.43 15.76 -5.30
C SER A 9 -11.92 16.35 -3.96
N TYR A 10 -12.28 15.52 -2.97
CA TYR A 10 -12.92 15.96 -1.72
C TYR A 10 -12.22 15.48 -0.44
N ILE A 11 -10.98 15.01 -0.52
CA ILE A 11 -10.33 14.38 0.64
C ILE A 11 -9.00 15.06 0.98
N LYS A 12 -8.93 15.61 2.20
CA LYS A 12 -7.66 16.02 2.81
C LYS A 12 -6.98 14.81 3.40
N GLY A 13 -5.66 14.82 3.36
CA GLY A 13 -4.85 13.77 3.96
C GLY A 13 -3.63 14.31 4.66
N PHE A 14 -2.91 13.40 5.29
CA PHE A 14 -1.58 13.65 5.78
C PHE A 14 -0.65 12.50 5.42
N TYR A 15 0.63 12.83 5.28
CA TYR A 15 1.66 11.91 4.85
C TYR A 15 2.98 12.21 5.53
N GLY A 16 3.85 11.22 5.61
CA GLY A 16 5.07 11.41 6.35
C GLY A 16 5.89 10.17 6.61
N TYR A 17 6.73 10.28 7.63
CA TYR A 17 7.50 9.17 8.17
C TYR A 17 6.91 8.74 9.49
N TYR A 18 6.75 7.44 9.63
CA TYR A 18 6.52 6.81 10.90
C TYR A 18 7.80 6.13 11.38
N ASN A 19 8.17 6.34 12.65
CA ASN A 19 9.31 5.69 13.29
C ASN A 19 8.82 4.85 14.47
N MET A 20 9.13 3.56 14.45
CA MET A 20 8.92 2.63 15.55
C MET A 20 10.22 2.45 16.34
N PRO A 21 10.22 2.66 17.67
CA PRO A 21 11.42 2.46 18.48
C PRO A 21 11.75 0.97 18.62
N GLY A 22 13.04 0.64 18.59
CA GLY A 22 13.54 -0.71 18.85
C GLY A 22 13.74 -0.98 20.33
N ASN A 23 12.65 -1.25 21.06
CA ASN A 23 12.70 -1.48 22.50
C ASN A 23 12.28 -2.90 22.91
N GLY A 24 12.12 -3.81 21.95
CA GLY A 24 11.70 -5.19 22.18
C GLY A 24 10.21 -5.34 22.51
N GLN A 25 9.47 -4.24 22.73
CA GLN A 25 8.05 -4.29 23.05
C GLN A 25 7.21 -4.31 21.78
N ARG A 26 6.29 -5.28 21.69
CA ARG A 26 5.21 -5.22 20.71
C ARG A 26 4.15 -4.27 21.25
N ARG A 27 3.90 -3.17 20.53
CA ARG A 27 2.85 -2.21 20.86
C ARG A 27 1.73 -2.32 19.83
N HIS A 28 0.50 -2.34 20.33
CA HIS A 28 -0.70 -2.28 19.50
C HIS A 28 -1.18 -0.84 19.31
N ASP A 29 -0.78 0.06 20.21
CA ASP A 29 -1.10 1.49 20.14
C ASP A 29 0.13 2.28 19.72
N VAL A 30 0.08 2.75 18.48
CA VAL A 30 1.16 3.50 17.87
C VAL A 30 0.58 4.77 17.27
N SER A 31 1.04 5.93 17.74
CA SER A 31 0.76 7.19 17.06
C SER A 31 1.54 7.25 15.76
N LEU A 32 0.81 7.19 14.64
CA LEU A 32 1.37 7.45 13.32
C LEU A 32 1.75 8.92 13.15
N PHE A 33 1.05 9.79 13.86
CA PHE A 33 1.28 11.21 13.85
C PHE A 33 2.56 11.57 14.60
N GLN A 34 3.54 12.11 13.88
CA GLN A 34 4.78 12.67 14.42
C GLN A 34 4.93 14.08 13.88
N LYS A 35 4.72 15.09 14.72
CA LYS A 35 4.59 16.50 14.29
C LYS A 35 5.73 16.96 13.36
N GLU A 36 6.97 16.55 13.63
CA GLU A 36 8.12 16.96 12.81
C GLU A 36 8.21 16.26 11.44
N ASN A 37 7.48 15.17 11.25
CA ASN A 37 7.61 14.27 10.09
C ASN A 37 6.30 14.08 9.32
N THR A 38 5.23 14.77 9.71
CA THR A 38 3.90 14.68 9.09
C THR A 38 3.57 15.99 8.39
N PHE A 39 3.10 15.88 7.15
CA PHE A 39 2.65 16.98 6.31
C PHE A 39 1.19 16.76 5.92
N ILE A 40 0.44 17.84 5.74
CA ILE A 40 -0.92 17.80 5.21
C ILE A 40 -0.88 18.02 3.70
N THR A 41 -1.85 17.42 3.02
CA THR A 41 -2.06 17.56 1.58
C THR A 41 -3.55 17.56 1.27
N ASP A 42 -3.95 18.39 0.30
CA ASP A 42 -5.21 18.25 -0.44
C ASP A 42 -4.99 17.64 -1.84
N HIS A 43 -3.71 17.48 -2.24
CA HIS A 43 -3.30 16.86 -3.49
C HIS A 43 -3.16 15.33 -3.36
N ASP A 44 -3.28 14.63 -4.49
CA ASP A 44 -2.99 13.21 -4.63
C ASP A 44 -1.51 12.90 -4.42
N ILE A 45 -1.24 11.91 -3.58
CA ILE A 45 0.11 11.37 -3.36
C ILE A 45 0.36 10.17 -4.27
N LYS A 46 1.57 10.13 -4.84
CA LYS A 46 2.12 9.00 -5.57
C LYS A 46 3.31 8.47 -4.78
N PHE A 47 3.35 7.16 -4.58
CA PHE A 47 4.50 6.49 -4.00
C PHE A 47 5.43 5.97 -5.11
N SER A 48 6.71 6.28 -4.98
CA SER A 48 7.75 5.84 -5.90
C SER A 48 8.78 5.03 -5.14
N TRP A 49 9.21 3.92 -5.74
CA TRP A 49 10.37 3.15 -5.29
C TRP A 49 11.32 2.91 -6.45
N HIS A 50 12.49 3.51 -6.38
CA HIS A 50 13.46 3.56 -7.45
C HIS A 50 14.44 2.38 -7.41
N PRO A 51 15.06 2.01 -8.56
CA PRO A 51 16.06 0.94 -8.63
C PRO A 51 17.26 1.13 -7.69
N ASP A 52 17.65 2.38 -7.41
CA ASP A 52 18.71 2.75 -6.48
C ASP A 52 18.28 2.65 -5.00
N GLY A 53 17.03 2.29 -4.73
CA GLY A 53 16.48 2.18 -3.38
C GLY A 53 15.94 3.50 -2.83
N GLU A 54 15.88 4.59 -3.61
CA GLU A 54 15.16 5.78 -3.17
C GLU A 54 13.64 5.49 -3.16
N CYS A 55 13.00 5.71 -2.02
CA CYS A 55 11.55 5.68 -1.85
C CYS A 55 11.06 7.08 -1.55
N HIS A 56 9.99 7.55 -2.18
CA HIS A 56 9.43 8.85 -1.84
C HIS A 56 7.96 9.00 -2.19
N PHE A 57 7.35 10.03 -1.60
CA PHE A 57 6.08 10.57 -2.05
C PHE A 57 6.30 11.78 -2.95
N SER A 58 5.50 11.85 -4.02
CA SER A 58 5.38 13.01 -4.88
C SER A 58 3.91 13.38 -5.04
N GLN A 59 3.59 14.67 -5.14
CA GLN A 59 2.21 15.13 -5.33
C GLN A 59 1.86 15.29 -6.82
N ASP A 60 0.59 15.13 -7.13
CA ASP A 60 -0.01 15.51 -8.40
C ASP A 60 0.15 17.02 -8.69
N GLY A 61 0.38 17.40 -9.96
CA GLY A 61 0.42 18.80 -10.39
C GLY A 61 1.62 19.61 -9.90
N LYS A 62 2.32 19.14 -8.86
CA LYS A 62 3.48 19.75 -8.22
C LYS A 62 4.50 18.65 -7.88
N ILE A 63 5.59 18.56 -8.65
CA ILE A 63 6.68 17.61 -8.36
C ILE A 63 7.49 18.13 -7.17
N ILE A 64 6.94 17.99 -5.96
CA ILE A 64 7.65 18.27 -4.72
C ILE A 64 7.87 16.95 -4.01
N THR A 65 9.12 16.49 -4.03
CA THR A 65 9.56 15.28 -3.33
C THR A 65 10.03 15.66 -1.93
N THR A 66 9.08 15.93 -1.03
CA THR A 66 9.39 16.40 0.33
C THR A 66 9.75 15.25 1.28
N VAL A 67 9.09 14.10 1.08
CA VAL A 67 9.19 12.93 1.95
C VAL A 67 9.86 11.81 1.16
N ARG A 68 11.15 11.57 1.43
CA ARG A 68 12.01 10.56 0.80
C ARG A 68 12.85 9.76 1.79
N LYS A 69 13.11 8.50 1.49
CA LYS A 69 13.89 7.59 2.32
C LYS A 69 14.75 6.69 1.44
N GLN A 70 15.96 6.41 1.90
CA GLN A 70 16.76 5.34 1.31
C GLN A 70 16.35 4.00 1.92
N VAL A 71 15.93 3.06 1.07
CA VAL A 71 15.61 1.68 1.43
C VAL A 71 16.52 0.70 0.65
N SER A 72 16.32 -0.59 0.85
CA SER A 72 16.98 -1.60 0.03
C SER A 72 16.57 -1.47 -1.44
N THR A 73 17.54 -1.62 -2.34
CA THR A 73 17.30 -1.70 -3.79
C THR A 73 16.37 -2.88 -4.11
N PRO A 74 15.51 -2.79 -5.15
CA PRO A 74 14.62 -3.90 -5.54
C PRO A 74 15.33 -5.23 -5.82
N GLU A 75 16.58 -5.22 -6.26
CA GLU A 75 17.37 -6.43 -6.49
C GLU A 75 17.62 -7.22 -5.19
N ASN A 76 17.93 -6.50 -4.12
CA ASN A 76 18.29 -7.03 -2.81
C ASN A 76 17.12 -7.07 -1.81
N TYR A 77 15.94 -6.63 -2.23
CA TYR A 77 14.76 -6.64 -1.38
C TYR A 77 14.03 -7.98 -1.49
N PHE A 78 13.44 -8.43 -0.37
CA PHE A 78 12.57 -9.59 -0.32
C PHE A 78 11.50 -9.40 0.76
N GLY A 79 10.24 -9.64 0.41
CA GLY A 79 9.10 -9.60 1.33
C GLY A 79 8.18 -8.40 1.10
N HIS A 80 7.60 -7.90 2.18
CA HIS A 80 6.53 -6.89 2.15
C HIS A 80 7.01 -5.53 1.63
N LEU A 81 6.40 -5.02 0.56
CA LEU A 81 6.71 -3.70 -0.02
C LEU A 81 5.82 -2.60 0.53
N PHE A 82 4.52 -2.87 0.53
CA PHE A 82 3.51 -1.92 0.91
C PHE A 82 2.21 -2.61 1.31
N THR A 83 1.48 -1.96 2.20
CA THR A 83 0.07 -2.21 2.48
C THR A 83 -0.69 -0.97 2.05
N TRP A 84 -1.75 -1.17 1.29
CA TRP A 84 -2.79 -0.19 1.07
C TRP A 84 -4.10 -0.72 1.61
N THR A 85 -4.81 0.10 2.37
CA THR A 85 -6.13 -0.21 2.90
C THR A 85 -7.07 0.91 2.50
N ALA A 86 -8.27 0.54 2.08
CA ALA A 86 -9.33 1.51 1.84
C ALA A 86 -10.64 1.02 2.43
N PHE A 87 -11.38 1.93 3.06
CA PHE A 87 -12.64 1.64 3.74
C PHE A 87 -13.80 2.32 3.03
N ASN A 88 -15.01 1.78 3.24
CA ASN A 88 -16.27 2.33 2.76
C ASN A 88 -16.30 2.65 1.25
N LEU A 89 -15.89 1.68 0.41
CA LEU A 89 -15.69 1.91 -1.03
C LEU A 89 -16.92 2.36 -1.84
N LYS A 90 -18.10 2.35 -1.23
CA LYS A 90 -19.38 2.67 -1.87
C LYS A 90 -19.45 4.12 -2.38
N ASP A 91 -18.70 5.03 -1.78
CA ASP A 91 -18.70 6.45 -2.16
C ASP A 91 -17.67 6.76 -3.26
N PHE A 92 -16.91 5.76 -3.71
CA PHE A 92 -16.05 5.91 -4.87
C PHE A 92 -16.91 5.80 -6.11
N SER A 93 -16.99 6.90 -6.85
CA SER A 93 -17.51 6.83 -8.21
C SER A 93 -16.52 6.07 -9.08
N GLN A 94 -17.06 5.16 -9.90
CA GLN A 94 -16.29 4.66 -11.04
C GLN A 94 -15.86 5.87 -11.86
N THR A 95 -14.57 5.98 -12.18
CA THR A 95 -14.10 7.13 -12.96
C THR A 95 -14.78 7.14 -14.34
N GLU A 96 -15.66 8.11 -14.57
CA GLU A 96 -16.26 8.38 -15.89
C GLU A 96 -15.28 9.09 -16.81
N ASN A 97 -14.12 9.49 -16.29
CA ASN A 97 -13.11 10.20 -17.04
C ASN A 97 -12.51 9.26 -18.09
N LEU A 98 -13.07 9.38 -19.28
CA LEU A 98 -12.64 8.64 -20.46
C LEU A 98 -11.15 8.75 -20.69
N LYS A 99 -10.42 9.77 -20.19
CA LYS A 99 -8.94 9.81 -20.31
C LYS A 99 -8.22 8.74 -19.49
N TYR A 100 -8.76 8.30 -18.36
CA TYR A 100 -8.21 7.18 -17.58
C TYR A 100 -8.61 5.83 -18.18
N LEU A 101 -9.84 5.72 -18.73
CA LEU A 101 -10.32 4.52 -19.43
C LEU A 101 -9.69 4.34 -20.83
N SER A 102 -9.47 5.43 -21.56
CA SER A 102 -8.91 5.49 -22.93
C SER A 102 -7.39 5.62 -22.97
N ARG A 103 -6.73 5.92 -21.83
CA ARG A 103 -5.28 5.70 -21.66
C ARG A 103 -4.91 4.24 -21.42
N THR A 104 -5.79 3.30 -21.77
CA THR A 104 -5.41 1.96 -22.20
C THR A 104 -4.58 2.02 -23.48
N SER A 105 -3.42 2.70 -23.40
CA SER A 105 -2.31 2.47 -24.30
C SER A 105 -2.05 0.96 -24.28
N LYS A 106 -1.55 0.41 -25.39
CA LYS A 106 -1.16 -1.01 -25.50
C LYS A 106 -0.24 -1.51 -24.35
N ARG A 107 0.27 -0.62 -23.50
CA ARG A 107 1.15 -0.86 -22.36
C ARG A 107 0.44 -0.98 -21.00
N GLN A 108 -0.82 -0.61 -20.86
CA GLN A 108 -1.57 -0.78 -19.61
C GLN A 108 -2.33 -2.11 -19.62
N LYS A 109 -2.16 -2.91 -18.56
CA LYS A 109 -2.90 -4.15 -18.32
C LYS A 109 -3.76 -3.96 -17.08
N THR A 110 -5.06 -4.18 -17.22
CA THR A 110 -6.00 -4.15 -16.10
C THR A 110 -6.04 -5.53 -15.45
N LEU A 111 -5.94 -5.57 -14.13
CA LEU A 111 -6.15 -6.76 -13.32
C LEU A 111 -7.52 -6.62 -12.67
N ASN A 112 -8.41 -7.56 -12.94
CA ASN A 112 -9.75 -7.56 -12.37
C ASN A 112 -9.78 -8.53 -11.19
N CYS A 113 -10.28 -8.05 -10.05
CA CYS A 113 -10.56 -8.86 -8.88
C CYS A 113 -12.06 -8.77 -8.60
N ASN A 114 -12.72 -9.92 -8.46
CA ASN A 114 -14.11 -9.95 -8.02
C ASN A 114 -14.09 -10.08 -6.50
N LEU A 115 -14.47 -9.02 -5.81
CA LEU A 115 -14.62 -8.99 -4.36
C LEU A 115 -16.11 -8.95 -4.04
N ASN A 116 -16.53 -9.76 -3.08
CA ASN A 116 -17.87 -9.75 -2.55
C ASN A 116 -18.01 -8.59 -1.55
N LEU A 117 -18.21 -7.39 -2.07
CA LEU A 117 -18.30 -6.20 -1.23
C LEU A 117 -19.57 -6.14 -0.35
N GLY A 118 -20.48 -7.12 -0.42
CA GLY A 118 -21.82 -7.05 0.19
C GLY A 118 -21.84 -6.77 1.70
N THR A 119 -20.88 -7.34 2.45
CA THR A 119 -20.69 -7.07 3.90
C THR A 119 -19.36 -6.38 4.20
N THR A 120 -18.62 -6.00 3.16
CA THR A 120 -17.22 -5.64 3.29
C THR A 120 -17.09 -4.16 3.65
N HIS A 121 -16.42 -3.90 4.77
CA HIS A 121 -16.18 -2.54 5.25
C HIS A 121 -14.90 -1.92 4.66
N GLY A 122 -14.03 -2.72 4.04
CA GLY A 122 -12.86 -2.23 3.31
C GLY A 122 -12.12 -3.29 2.51
N ILE A 123 -11.11 -2.87 1.75
CA ILE A 123 -10.18 -3.76 1.02
C ILE A 123 -8.77 -3.52 1.55
N ASN A 124 -8.00 -4.59 1.69
CA ASN A 124 -6.55 -4.54 1.76
C ASN A 124 -5.94 -4.99 0.44
N MET A 125 -4.90 -4.27 0.00
CA MET A 125 -3.97 -4.67 -1.04
C MET A 125 -2.57 -4.67 -0.46
N VAL A 126 -1.88 -5.79 -0.56
CA VAL A 126 -0.53 -5.97 -0.02
C VAL A 126 0.40 -6.39 -1.14
N GLY A 127 1.42 -5.57 -1.39
CA GLY A 127 2.46 -5.89 -2.36
C GLY A 127 3.61 -6.64 -1.69
N HIS A 128 3.96 -7.81 -2.21
CA HIS A 128 5.16 -8.54 -1.82
C HIS A 128 6.13 -8.67 -2.99
N TRP A 129 7.42 -8.55 -2.71
CA TRP A 129 8.49 -8.71 -3.67
C TRP A 129 9.28 -9.97 -3.38
N TYR A 130 9.28 -10.89 -4.32
CA TYR A 130 9.90 -12.19 -4.15
C TYR A 130 10.90 -12.48 -5.25
N ASP A 131 11.86 -13.34 -4.90
CA ASP A 131 12.65 -14.03 -5.89
C ASP A 131 11.79 -15.15 -6.50
N LYS A 132 11.70 -15.19 -7.83
CA LYS A 132 10.76 -16.03 -8.57
C LYS A 132 10.97 -17.51 -8.29
N ASP A 133 12.23 -17.96 -8.26
CA ASP A 133 12.56 -19.36 -8.01
C ASP A 133 12.24 -19.77 -6.56
N ARG A 134 12.54 -18.89 -5.62
CA ARG A 134 12.21 -19.11 -4.20
C ARG A 134 10.71 -19.15 -3.97
N TYR A 135 9.96 -18.26 -4.62
CA TYR A 135 8.49 -18.25 -4.56
C TYR A 135 7.92 -19.55 -5.11
N TYR A 136 8.34 -19.98 -6.30
CA TYR A 136 7.85 -21.23 -6.89
C TYR A 136 8.24 -22.47 -6.09
N ALA A 137 9.43 -22.50 -5.49
CA ALA A 137 9.83 -23.59 -4.60
C ALA A 137 8.88 -23.70 -3.38
N ALA A 138 8.53 -22.58 -2.75
CA ALA A 138 7.58 -22.54 -1.64
C ALA A 138 6.15 -22.92 -2.09
N MET A 139 5.70 -22.41 -3.24
CA MET A 139 4.37 -22.71 -3.77
C MET A 139 4.21 -24.18 -4.14
N LYS A 140 5.23 -24.84 -4.70
CA LYS A 140 5.19 -26.28 -5.02
C LYS A 140 4.94 -27.15 -3.78
N GLN A 141 5.37 -26.70 -2.61
CA GLN A 141 5.12 -27.42 -1.35
C GLN A 141 3.67 -27.24 -0.88
N ASN A 142 3.09 -26.07 -1.10
CA ASN A 142 1.78 -25.69 -0.57
C ASN A 142 0.62 -25.94 -1.54
N PHE A 143 0.89 -25.95 -2.85
CA PHE A 143 -0.11 -26.13 -3.90
C PHE A 143 0.19 -27.43 -4.66
N ALA A 144 -0.48 -28.50 -4.26
CA ALA A 144 -0.26 -29.85 -4.78
C ALA A 144 -0.51 -30.00 -6.30
N ASN A 145 -1.23 -29.07 -6.93
CA ASN A 145 -1.72 -29.23 -8.30
C ASN A 145 -1.55 -27.95 -9.16
N GLY A 146 -0.35 -27.75 -9.72
CA GLY A 146 -0.17 -27.12 -11.03
C GLY A 146 -0.79 -25.74 -11.29
N ILE A 147 -1.11 -24.95 -10.25
CA ILE A 147 -1.69 -23.61 -10.47
C ILE A 147 -0.58 -22.70 -11.00
N VAL A 148 -0.63 -22.44 -12.31
CA VAL A 148 0.21 -21.47 -12.98
C VAL A 148 -0.58 -20.17 -13.05
N GLY A 149 0.02 -19.08 -12.57
CA GLY A 149 -0.59 -17.74 -12.53
C GLY A 149 -1.07 -17.23 -13.91
N PRO A 150 -1.65 -16.02 -13.97
CA PRO A 150 -1.25 -14.87 -13.15
C PRO A 150 -2.13 -14.61 -11.93
N THR A 151 -3.26 -15.32 -11.77
CA THR A 151 -4.20 -15.10 -10.66
C THR A 151 -4.39 -16.37 -9.85
N LEU A 152 -4.34 -16.25 -8.52
CA LEU A 152 -4.59 -17.35 -7.60
C LEU A 152 -5.66 -16.91 -6.58
N THR A 153 -6.41 -17.88 -6.06
CA THR A 153 -7.31 -17.67 -4.92
C THR A 153 -6.91 -18.63 -3.82
N GLU A 154 -6.60 -18.08 -2.65
CA GLU A 154 -6.35 -18.82 -1.41
C GLU A 154 -7.58 -18.67 -0.50
N LYS A 155 -8.03 -19.77 0.10
CA LYS A 155 -8.97 -19.74 1.22
C LYS A 155 -8.18 -19.76 2.51
N ARG A 156 -8.36 -18.75 3.35
CA ARG A 156 -7.71 -18.67 4.66
C ARG A 156 -8.74 -18.72 5.76
N GLU A 157 -8.52 -19.56 6.75
CA GLU A 157 -9.31 -19.59 7.98
C GLU A 157 -8.81 -18.48 8.92
N GLU A 158 -9.73 -17.63 9.37
CA GLU A 158 -9.48 -16.58 10.37
C GLU A 158 -9.62 -17.13 11.79
N GLU A 159 -9.09 -16.43 12.79
CA GLU A 159 -9.14 -16.85 14.21
C GLU A 159 -10.57 -17.02 14.74
N ASN A 160 -11.54 -16.34 14.12
CA ASN A 160 -12.96 -16.43 14.43
C ASN A 160 -13.68 -17.62 13.74
N GLY A 161 -12.94 -18.51 13.07
CA GLY A 161 -13.46 -19.66 12.32
C GLY A 161 -14.10 -19.30 10.97
N HIS A 162 -14.10 -18.03 10.55
CA HIS A 162 -14.59 -17.64 9.23
C HIS A 162 -13.53 -17.93 8.17
N THR A 163 -13.96 -18.38 7.00
CA THR A 163 -13.06 -18.51 5.85
C THR A 163 -13.16 -17.27 4.98
N ARG A 164 -12.02 -16.66 4.69
CA ARG A 164 -11.88 -15.55 3.75
C ARG A 164 -11.28 -16.03 2.43
N ASP A 165 -11.77 -15.49 1.33
CA ASP A 165 -11.08 -15.61 0.05
C ASP A 165 -10.00 -14.52 -0.05
N ILE A 166 -8.83 -14.90 -0.55
CA ILE A 166 -7.67 -14.03 -0.76
C ILE A 166 -7.27 -14.16 -2.22
N GLY A 167 -7.32 -13.06 -2.97
CA GLY A 167 -6.86 -13.00 -4.34
C GLY A 167 -5.36 -12.69 -4.40
N HIS A 168 -4.63 -13.36 -5.28
CA HIS A 168 -3.24 -13.05 -5.58
C HIS A 168 -3.10 -12.72 -7.06
N PHE A 169 -2.31 -11.69 -7.38
CA PHE A 169 -1.89 -11.38 -8.74
C PHE A 169 -0.37 -11.41 -8.84
N LEU A 170 0.12 -12.39 -9.61
CA LEU A 170 1.52 -12.65 -9.83
C LEU A 170 2.00 -11.89 -11.07
N LEU A 171 2.82 -10.87 -10.83
CA LEU A 171 3.34 -9.97 -11.86
C LEU A 171 4.86 -10.12 -11.94
N SER A 172 5.35 -10.51 -13.12
CA SER A 172 6.79 -10.56 -13.38
C SER A 172 7.17 -9.65 -14.54
N GLN A 173 8.41 -9.19 -14.52
CA GLN A 173 8.95 -8.37 -15.59
C GLN A 173 9.33 -9.25 -16.80
N PRO A 174 9.38 -8.67 -18.02
CA PRO A 174 9.89 -9.37 -19.20
C PRO A 174 11.31 -9.91 -18.98
N ALA A 175 11.69 -10.95 -19.72
CA ALA A 175 13.02 -11.58 -19.63
C ALA A 175 14.19 -10.61 -19.88
N THR A 176 13.94 -9.53 -20.62
CA THR A 176 14.95 -8.48 -20.88
C THR A 176 15.14 -7.49 -19.73
N SER A 177 14.30 -7.55 -18.70
CA SER A 177 14.40 -6.67 -17.54
C SER A 177 15.53 -7.13 -16.60
N PRO A 178 16.28 -6.21 -15.97
CA PRO A 178 17.22 -6.56 -14.90
C PRO A 178 16.52 -7.24 -13.71
N PHE A 179 15.20 -7.09 -13.57
CA PHE A 179 14.39 -7.69 -12.51
C PHE A 179 13.57 -8.91 -12.99
N HIS A 180 13.96 -9.58 -14.08
CA HIS A 180 13.22 -10.73 -14.63
C HIS A 180 13.12 -11.94 -13.67
N SER A 181 14.09 -12.05 -12.75
CA SER A 181 14.12 -13.03 -11.67
C SER A 181 13.24 -12.66 -10.48
N LYS A 182 12.62 -11.47 -10.49
CA LYS A 182 11.73 -11.01 -9.44
C LYS A 182 10.25 -11.21 -9.80
N LEU A 183 9.44 -11.30 -8.76
CA LEU A 183 8.01 -11.46 -8.81
C LEU A 183 7.36 -10.48 -7.82
N LEU A 184 6.39 -9.71 -8.28
CA LEU A 184 5.46 -8.97 -7.44
C LEU A 184 4.21 -9.82 -7.23
N ASP A 185 3.93 -10.17 -5.99
CA ASP A 185 2.68 -10.79 -5.58
C ASP A 185 1.78 -9.71 -4.95
N LEU A 186 0.74 -9.30 -5.68
CA LEU A 186 -0.29 -8.41 -5.16
C LEU A 186 -1.40 -9.23 -4.53
N VAL A 187 -1.47 -9.18 -3.21
CA VAL A 187 -2.48 -9.89 -2.42
C VAL A 187 -3.62 -8.93 -2.15
N VAL A 188 -4.84 -9.30 -2.53
CA VAL A 188 -6.05 -8.48 -2.38
C VAL A 188 -7.09 -9.26 -1.60
N TYR A 189 -7.64 -8.65 -0.56
CA TYR A 189 -8.58 -9.33 0.31
C TYR A 189 -9.49 -8.36 1.07
N GLU A 190 -10.65 -8.85 1.46
CA GLU A 190 -11.69 -8.06 2.15
C GLU A 190 -11.34 -7.80 3.62
N ARG A 191 -11.68 -6.63 4.11
CA ARG A 191 -11.46 -6.26 5.50
C ARG A 191 -12.79 -6.26 6.26
N THR A 192 -12.92 -7.20 7.19
CA THR A 192 -14.12 -7.46 8.00
C THR A 192 -13.99 -6.94 9.43
N ASP A 193 -12.76 -6.74 9.91
CA ASP A 193 -12.41 -6.27 11.27
C ASP A 193 -12.46 -4.75 11.43
N ALA A 194 -12.84 -4.02 10.39
CA ALA A 194 -12.97 -2.57 10.47
C ALA A 194 -14.07 -2.24 11.48
N THR A 195 -13.72 -1.63 12.61
CA THR A 195 -14.66 -0.76 13.34
C THR A 195 -15.33 0.10 12.28
N GLN A 196 -16.65 -0.01 12.13
CA GLN A 196 -17.42 0.57 11.03
C GLN A 196 -17.06 2.05 10.87
N SER A 197 -16.04 2.37 10.07
CA SER A 197 -15.80 3.74 9.70
C SER A 197 -16.92 4.06 8.74
N SER A 198 -17.78 4.98 9.15
CA SER A 198 -18.81 5.55 8.28
C SER A 198 -18.20 6.43 7.18
N PHE A 199 -16.88 6.57 7.17
CA PHE A 199 -16.11 7.47 6.34
C PHE A 199 -15.23 6.70 5.35
N ASN A 200 -14.89 7.40 4.26
CA ASN A 200 -13.98 6.92 3.24
C ASN A 200 -12.56 7.20 3.70
N ASP A 201 -11.94 6.17 4.27
CA ASP A 201 -10.58 6.24 4.78
C ASP A 201 -9.64 5.47 3.86
N TYR A 202 -8.48 6.05 3.60
CA TYR A 202 -7.39 5.45 2.87
C TYR A 202 -6.19 5.44 3.74
N PHE A 203 -5.47 4.36 3.64
CA PHE A 203 -4.26 4.22 4.38
C PHE A 203 -3.22 3.49 3.57
N PHE A 204 -1.99 3.96 3.67
CA PHE A 204 -0.88 3.32 3.03
C PHE A 204 0.32 3.30 3.95
N PHE A 205 1.03 2.19 3.91
CA PHE A 205 2.38 2.07 4.39
C PHE A 205 3.26 1.48 3.32
N GLY A 206 4.48 2.00 3.18
CA GLY A 206 5.48 1.46 2.28
C GLY A 206 6.87 1.99 2.60
N GLY A 207 7.86 1.65 1.80
CA GLY A 207 9.23 2.12 2.01
C GLY A 207 9.81 1.71 3.36
N PHE A 208 9.50 0.48 3.78
CA PHE A 208 10.03 -0.12 5.00
C PHE A 208 11.55 -0.23 4.96
N ASP A 209 12.17 -0.29 6.14
CA ASP A 209 13.55 -0.74 6.24
C ASP A 209 13.73 -2.17 5.73
N LYS A 210 14.98 -2.57 5.60
CA LYS A 210 15.32 -3.96 5.28
C LYS A 210 14.66 -4.92 6.27
N PRO A 211 14.26 -6.14 5.82
CA PRO A 211 13.59 -7.10 6.69
C PRO A 211 14.34 -7.39 8.01
N GLU A 212 15.67 -7.43 8.00
CA GLU A 212 16.51 -7.67 9.19
C GLU A 212 16.47 -6.53 10.23
N ILE A 213 15.90 -5.38 9.87
CA ILE A 213 15.61 -4.24 10.73
C ILE A 213 14.12 -4.23 11.04
N ALA A 214 13.26 -4.20 10.02
CA ALA A 214 11.82 -4.05 10.16
C ALA A 214 11.15 -5.18 10.97
N LEU A 215 11.67 -6.41 10.88
CA LEU A 215 11.14 -7.57 11.60
C LEU A 215 11.81 -7.79 12.97
N ASN A 216 12.81 -6.99 13.33
CA ASN A 216 13.51 -7.12 14.60
C ASN A 216 12.96 -6.09 15.61
N PRO A 217 12.20 -6.52 16.63
CA PRO A 217 11.57 -5.59 17.60
C PRO A 217 12.60 -4.83 18.45
N ASN A 218 13.86 -5.25 18.46
CA ASN A 218 14.94 -4.57 19.19
C ASN A 218 15.66 -3.51 18.33
N LYS A 219 15.31 -3.37 17.05
CA LYS A 219 15.89 -2.35 16.17
C LYS A 219 14.84 -1.29 15.86
N PRO A 220 15.21 0.00 15.88
CA PRO A 220 14.31 1.03 15.38
C PRO A 220 14.05 0.78 13.90
N THR A 221 12.81 1.01 13.48
CA THR A 221 12.44 0.92 12.06
C THR A 221 11.54 2.08 11.68
N SER A 222 11.50 2.40 10.40
CA SER A 222 10.61 3.42 9.87
C SER A 222 10.02 3.05 8.53
N ALA A 223 8.91 3.69 8.21
CA ALA A 223 8.18 3.52 6.98
C ALA A 223 7.61 4.87 6.52
N LEU A 224 7.33 4.95 5.23
CA LEU A 224 6.52 6.02 4.66
C LEU A 224 5.05 5.66 4.84
N TYR A 225 4.24 6.66 5.15
CA TYR A 225 2.80 6.47 5.26
C TYR A 225 2.04 7.65 4.70
N PHE A 226 0.80 7.40 4.27
CA PHE A 226 -0.19 8.44 4.10
C PHE A 226 -1.55 7.96 4.57
N PHE A 227 -2.39 8.92 4.92
CA PHE A 227 -3.76 8.70 5.31
C PHE A 227 -4.65 9.79 4.71
N TYR A 228 -5.75 9.40 4.12
CA TYR A 228 -6.79 10.31 3.61
C TYR A 228 -8.11 9.94 4.28
N THR A 229 -8.90 10.94 4.68
CA THR A 229 -10.23 10.72 5.24
C THR A 229 -11.18 11.84 4.89
N ASN A 230 -12.43 11.50 4.58
CA ASN A 230 -13.51 12.48 4.44
C ASN A 230 -14.27 12.73 5.76
N ASN A 231 -13.77 12.20 6.89
CA ASN A 231 -14.39 12.42 8.19
C ASN A 231 -14.26 13.92 8.58
N PRO A 232 -15.40 14.65 8.71
CA PRO A 232 -15.38 16.07 9.08
C PRO A 232 -14.92 16.28 10.52
N ASP A 233 -15.09 15.27 11.38
CA ASP A 233 -14.60 15.26 12.76
C ASP A 233 -13.18 14.72 12.86
N SER A 234 -12.54 14.39 11.73
CA SER A 234 -11.15 14.00 11.76
C SER A 234 -10.32 15.13 12.37
N ASP A 235 -9.35 14.75 13.18
CA ASP A 235 -8.38 15.68 13.73
C ASP A 235 -7.60 16.42 12.64
N ILE A 236 -7.80 16.16 11.33
CA ILE A 236 -7.10 16.84 10.24
C ILE A 236 -7.24 18.36 10.33
N ASP A 237 -8.42 18.90 10.64
CA ASP A 237 -8.58 20.35 10.75
C ASP A 237 -8.01 20.92 12.06
N GLN A 238 -7.80 20.09 13.09
CA GLN A 238 -7.06 20.47 14.30
C GLN A 238 -5.54 20.30 14.11
N LEU A 239 -5.13 19.28 13.36
CA LEU A 239 -3.77 18.94 12.99
C LEU A 239 -3.24 19.99 12.00
N SER A 240 -4.07 20.50 11.08
CA SER A 240 -3.72 21.59 10.16
C SER A 240 -3.39 22.88 10.86
N LYS A 241 -4.00 23.13 12.03
CA LYS A 241 -3.65 24.28 12.88
C LYS A 241 -2.34 24.09 13.63
N ARG A 242 -1.87 22.84 13.79
CA ARG A 242 -0.66 22.47 14.54
C ARG A 242 0.53 22.16 13.66
N LEU A 243 0.29 21.81 12.39
CA LEU A 243 1.28 21.45 11.39
C LEU A 243 1.46 22.58 10.39
N ASP A 244 2.67 22.73 9.87
CA ASP A 244 2.86 23.54 8.69
C ASP A 244 2.15 22.85 7.52
N SER A 245 1.04 23.42 7.04
CA SER A 245 0.48 22.99 5.76
C SER A 245 1.53 23.26 4.69
N ARG A 246 1.99 22.21 4.02
CA ARG A 246 2.81 22.36 2.80
C ARG A 246 1.96 22.35 1.54
N ASP A 247 0.67 22.66 1.69
CA ASP A 247 -0.17 23.11 0.58
C ASP A 247 0.19 24.56 0.30
N LEU A 248 1.03 24.77 -0.71
CA LEU A 248 1.55 26.10 -1.02
C LEU A 248 0.50 26.93 -1.77
N GLN A 249 0.33 28.16 -1.25
CA GLN A 249 -0.12 29.37 -1.96
C GLN A 249 0.48 29.48 -3.36
#